data_AF-A0A183DX69-F1
#
_entry.id   AF-A0A183DX69-F1
#
_cell.length_a   1.000
_cell.length_b   1.000
_cell.length_c   1.000
_cell.angle_alpha   90.00
_cell.angle_beta   90.00
_cell.angle_gamma   90.00
#
_symmetry.space_group_name_H-M   'P 1'
#
loop_
_entity.id
_entity.type
_entity.pdbx_description
1 polymer ?
#
loop_
_entity_poly.entity_id
_entity_poly.type
_entity_poly.pdbx_seq_one_letter_code
_entity_poly.pdbx_strand_id
1 'polypeptide(L)' 'MRCWAGGPTGRDAVNRLFPQLGELISPGGCVYIVALHSNDISSMLACSSSEFSSSILLERRCGIEHLYVLKYTKRFK' A
#
# COMPACT_ATOMS: atom_id res chain seq x y z
N MET A 1 -17.36 -0.65 -15.65
CA MET A 1 -16.40 -0.87 -14.55
C MET A 1 -15.34 0.22 -14.66
N ARG A 2 -15.07 0.98 -13.59
CA ARG A 2 -14.10 2.09 -13.62
C ARG A 2 -12.83 1.65 -12.89
N CYS A 3 -11.69 1.64 -13.58
CA CYS A 3 -10.40 1.15 -13.04
C CYS A 3 -9.80 2.02 -11.93
N TRP A 4 -10.51 3.05 -11.48
CA TRP A 4 -10.04 4.10 -10.56
C TRP A 4 -10.89 4.23 -9.29
N ALA A 5 -12.04 3.58 -9.21
CA ALA A 5 -12.98 3.78 -8.11
C ALA A 5 -12.55 3.00 -6.86
N GLY A 6 -11.85 3.67 -5.94
CA GLY A 6 -11.38 3.11 -4.67
C GLY A 6 -12.36 3.22 -3.49
N GLY A 7 -13.61 3.60 -3.73
CA GLY A 7 -14.61 3.83 -2.68
C GLY A 7 -14.42 5.16 -1.93
N PRO A 8 -15.14 5.39 -0.81
CA PRO A 8 -15.19 6.69 -0.11
C PRO A 8 -13.83 7.20 0.37
N THR A 9 -12.92 6.28 0.69
CA THR A 9 -11.57 6.60 1.16
C THR A 9 -10.50 6.43 0.08
N GLY A 10 -10.90 6.01 -1.13
CA GLY A 10 -10.00 5.69 -2.23
C GLY A 10 -9.15 4.43 -2.01
N ARG A 11 -9.43 3.64 -0.96
CA ARG A 11 -8.59 2.49 -0.53
C ARG A 11 -9.31 1.16 -0.41
N ASP A 12 -10.61 1.07 -0.69
CA ASP A 12 -11.41 -0.13 -0.42
C ASP A 12 -10.90 -1.38 -1.16
N ALA A 13 -10.30 -1.21 -2.34
CA ALA A 13 -9.62 -2.30 -3.05
C ALA A 13 -8.37 -2.78 -2.30
N VAL A 14 -7.54 -1.85 -1.83
CA VAL A 14 -6.29 -2.14 -1.12
C VAL A 14 -6.57 -2.72 0.27
N ASN A 15 -7.59 -2.19 0.97
CA ASN A 15 -8.03 -2.69 2.27
C ASN A 15 -8.47 -4.16 2.24
N ARG A 16 -9.07 -4.60 1.12
CA ARG A 16 -9.42 -6.02 0.92
C ARG A 16 -8.21 -6.89 0.61
N LEU A 17 -7.16 -6.33 0.02
CA LEU A 17 -5.91 -7.04 -0.29
C LEU A 17 -5.04 -7.26 0.95
N PHE A 18 -4.98 -6.30 1.88
CA PHE A 18 -4.07 -6.35 3.04
C PHE A 18 -4.13 -7.66 3.85
N PRO A 19 -5.31 -8.20 4.21
CA PRO A 19 -5.41 -9.47 4.95
C PRO A 19 -4.83 -10.67 4.21
N GLN A 20 -4.78 -10.63 2.88
CA GLN A 20 -4.35 -11.76 2.04
C GLN A 20 -2.85 -11.71 1.71
N LEU A 21 -2.18 -10.57 1.93
CA LEU A 21 -0.75 -10.40 1.62
C LEU A 21 0.14 -11.42 2.32
N GLY A 22 -0.23 -11.82 3.54
CA GLY A 22 0.50 -12.81 4.32
C GLY A 22 0.66 -14.14 3.58
N GLU A 23 -0.37 -14.60 2.87
CA GLU A 23 -0.31 -15.88 2.14
C GLU A 23 0.23 -15.72 0.71
N LEU A 24 0.02 -14.56 0.09
CA LEU A 24 0.45 -14.30 -1.29
C LEU A 24 1.95 -14.09 -1.44
N ILE A 25 2.62 -13.58 -0.40
CA ILE A 25 4.02 -13.14 -0.48
C ILE A 25 4.93 -14.16 0.20
N SER A 26 5.95 -14.60 -0.52
CA SER A 26 7.00 -15.48 0.01
C SER A 26 7.87 -14.75 1.05
N PRO A 27 8.54 -15.48 1.96
CA PRO A 27 9.51 -14.88 2.88
C PRO A 27 10.58 -14.08 2.12
N GLY A 28 10.83 -12.83 2.53
CA GLY A 28 11.71 -11.89 1.82
C GLY A 28 11.10 -11.22 0.59
N GLY A 29 9.91 -11.65 0.16
CA GLY A 29 9.17 -11.05 -0.94
C GLY A 29 8.70 -9.62 -0.62
N CYS A 30 8.40 -8.86 -1.67
CA CYS A 30 8.00 -7.46 -1.56
C CYS A 30 6.75 -7.16 -2.39
N VAL A 31 5.96 -6.19 -1.93
CA VAL A 31 4.82 -5.62 -2.64
C VAL A 31 4.97 -4.11 -2.73
N TYR A 32 4.57 -3.56 -3.88
CA TYR A 32 4.57 -2.14 -4.14
C TYR A 32 3.14 -1.66 -4.35
N ILE A 33 2.74 -0.62 -3.62
CA ILE A 33 1.40 -0.03 -3.70
C ILE A 33 1.56 1.44 -4.05
N VAL A 34 0.87 1.88 -5.10
CA VAL A 34 0.77 3.30 -5.43
C VAL A 34 -0.41 3.89 -4.69
N ALA A 35 -0.19 5.02 -4.00
CA ALA A 35 -1.20 5.71 -3.22
C ALA A 35 -1.15 7.21 -3.51
N LEU A 36 -2.30 7.87 -3.37
CA LEU A 36 -2.42 9.32 -3.36
C LEU A 36 -2.27 9.85 -1.93
N HIS A 37 -1.90 11.12 -1.79
CA HIS A 37 -1.85 11.79 -0.48
C HIS A 37 -3.17 11.68 0.31
N SER A 38 -4.31 11.70 -0.38
CA SER A 38 -5.65 11.53 0.20
C SER A 38 -5.93 10.12 0.73
N ASN A 39 -5.07 9.14 0.45
CA ASN A 39 -5.20 7.78 0.96
C ASN A 39 -4.58 7.59 2.35
N ASP A 40 -4.25 8.66 3.08
CA ASP A 40 -3.76 8.59 4.46
C ASP A 40 -2.57 7.61 4.58
N ILE A 41 -1.44 8.03 4.04
CA ILE A 41 -0.24 7.20 3.92
C ILE A 41 0.24 6.71 5.29
N SER A 42 0.14 7.54 6.32
CA SER A 42 0.53 7.21 7.69
C SER A 42 -0.24 5.98 8.22
N SER A 43 -1.56 5.94 8.05
CA SER A 43 -2.35 4.76 8.45
C SER A 43 -2.02 3.52 7.60
N MET A 44 -1.75 3.67 6.30
CA MET A 44 -1.36 2.55 5.44
C MET A 44 -0.01 1.94 5.85
N LEU A 45 0.95 2.76 6.27
CA LEU A 45 2.23 2.28 6.80
C LEU A 45 2.02 1.60 8.16
N ALA A 46 1.21 2.18 9.04
CA ALA A 46 0.89 1.62 10.36
C ALA A 46 0.11 0.30 10.31
N CYS A 47 -0.70 0.08 9.26
CA CYS A 47 -1.47 -1.15 9.06
C CYS A 47 -0.60 -2.37 8.70
N SER A 48 0.72 -2.18 8.55
CA SER A 48 1.64 -3.29 8.31
C SER A 48 1.60 -4.25 9.49
N SER A 49 1.09 -5.47 9.24
CA SER A 49 1.15 -6.56 10.22
C SER A 49 2.59 -6.75 10.72
N SER A 50 2.77 -7.35 11.90
CA SER A 50 4.09 -7.73 12.45
C SER A 50 4.93 -8.57 11.47
N GLU A 51 4.29 -9.17 10.46
CA GLU A 51 4.96 -9.94 9.40
C GLU A 51 5.62 -9.07 8.32
N PHE A 52 5.27 -7.78 8.21
CA PHE A 52 5.74 -6.88 7.16
C PHE A 52 6.47 -5.65 7.70
N SER A 53 7.53 -5.25 7.01
CA SER A 53 8.16 -3.94 7.13
C SER A 53 7.67 -3.04 6.00
N SER A 54 7.30 -1.80 6.29
CA SER A 54 6.81 -0.85 5.29
C SER A 54 7.64 0.43 5.25
N SER A 55 7.72 1.03 4.06
CA SER A 55 8.43 2.29 3.83
C SER A 55 7.88 3.00 2.59
N ILE A 56 8.13 4.31 2.49
CA ILE A 56 7.91 5.07 1.26
C ILE A 56 9.18 4.93 0.42
N LEU A 57 9.08 4.30 -0.74
CA LEU A 57 10.21 4.15 -1.66
C LEU A 57 10.38 5.37 -2.57
N LEU A 58 9.25 5.92 -3.03
CA LEU A 58 9.24 7.07 -3.94
C LEU A 58 8.08 7.99 -3.61
N GLU A 59 8.30 9.27 -3.80
CA GLU A 59 7.29 10.31 -3.71
C GLU A 59 7.41 11.21 -4.94
N ARG A 60 6.28 11.53 -5.56
CA ARG A 60 6.24 12.43 -6.71
C ARG A 60 4.95 13.24 -6.73
N ARG A 61 5.05 14.51 -7.10
CA ARG A 61 3.91 15.35 -7.43
C ARG A 61 3.77 15.52 -8.94
N CYS A 62 2.56 15.27 -9.45
CA CYS A 62 2.17 15.41 -10.86
C CYS A 62 0.91 16.27 -10.93
N GLY A 63 1.09 17.58 -11.15
CA GLY A 63 -0.03 18.52 -11.14
C GLY A 63 -0.71 18.57 -9.77
N ILE A 64 -2.02 18.28 -9.73
CA ILE A 64 -2.82 18.26 -8.50
C ILE A 64 -2.66 16.96 -7.70
N GLU A 65 -2.05 15.93 -8.30
CA GLU A 65 -1.89 14.63 -7.66
C GLU A 65 -0.53 14.51 -6.98
N HIS A 66 -0.56 14.09 -5.71
CA HIS A 66 0.63 13.79 -4.94
C HIS A 66 0.65 12.29 -4.66
N LEU A 67 1.60 11.61 -5.31
CA LEU A 67 1.70 10.16 -5.41
C LEU A 67 2.83 9.63 -4.55
N TYR A 68 2.59 8.48 -3.94
CA TYR A 68 3.54 7.73 -3.13
C TYR A 68 3.63 6.31 -3.65
N VAL A 69 4.83 5.76 -3.67
CA VAL A 69 5.10 4.34 -3.89
C VAL A 69 5.48 3.74 -2.54
N LEU A 70 4.56 2.99 -1.95
CA LEU A 70 4.76 2.29 -0.69
C LEU A 70 5.32 0.91 -0.98
N LYS A 71 6.37 0.53 -0.26
CA LYS A 71 6.97 -0.80 -0.32
C LYS A 71 6.68 -1.54 0.98
N TYR A 72 6.14 -2.74 0.87
CA TYR A 72 5.96 -3.69 1.97
C TYR A 72 6.85 -4.89 1.72
N THR A 73 7.71 -5.25 2.68
CA THR A 73 8.59 -6.41 2.60
C THR A 73 8.22 -7.40 3.68
N LYS A 74 7.96 -8.64 3.29
CA LYS A 74 7.68 -9.71 4.25
C LYS A 74 8.98 -10.10 4.94
N ARG A 75 8.99 -10.07 6.27
CA ARG A 75 10.15 -10.48 7.07
C ARG A 75 10.42 -11.98 6.85
N PHE A 76 11.69 -12.37 6.90
CA PHE A 76 12.05 -13.78 7.04
C PHE A 76 11.58 -14.22 8.43
N LYS A 77 10.77 -15.28 8.48
CA LYS A 77 10.43 -15.95 9.74
C LYS A 77 11.63 -16.74 10.23
#